data_AF-A0AAF0CST3-F1
#
_entry.id   AF-A0AAF0CST3-F1
#
_cell.length_a   1.000
_cell.length_b   1.000
_cell.length_c   1.000
_cell.angle_alpha   90.00
_cell.angle_beta   90.00
_cell.angle_gamma   90.00
#
_symmetry.space_group_name_H-M   'P 1'
#
loop_
_entity.id
_entity.type
_entity.pdbx_description
1 polymer ?
#
loop_
_entity_poly.entity_id
_entity_poly.type
_entity_poly.pdbx_seq_one_letter_code
_entity_poly.pdbx_strand_id
1 'polypeptide(L)'
;MIAAGLGIICLGVFCIWRWWPAEDQRTEPVSQQPSPATEDDQIEPRASISAPVSGDRPNPENDGEPPVPSTEIYATIAENTIPGRMVFLEIEFNRNGPVRLVGAVGAAGRAKTPPLRQTPGQLRYEILDATGQVTVTGSLADPVNQRLEHPSSDDPQRMTTTRVDHEQSRAILRVPGESRAHRIRFQRLGLADDATSMIWTLIADLPLQPSP
;
A
#
# COMPACT_ATOMS: atom_id res chain seq x y z
N MET A 1 9.68 -5.06 -59.99
CA MET A 1 11.14 -5.14 -59.76
C MET A 1 11.37 -5.15 -58.27
N ILE A 2 11.98 -6.22 -57.77
CA ILE A 2 12.24 -6.51 -56.36
C ILE A 2 13.76 -6.36 -56.16
N ALA A 3 14.20 -5.63 -55.14
CA ALA A 3 15.55 -5.69 -54.57
C ALA A 3 15.42 -5.22 -53.11
N ALA A 4 15.57 -6.04 -52.06
CA ALA A 4 16.66 -6.93 -51.62
C ALA A 4 17.80 -6.20 -50.89
N GLY A 5 18.06 -6.66 -49.66
CA GLY A 5 19.14 -6.27 -48.73
C GLY A 5 18.61 -6.31 -47.29
N LEU A 6 18.66 -7.38 -46.49
CA LEU A 6 19.61 -8.49 -46.25
C LEU A 6 20.87 -8.06 -45.47
N GLY A 7 21.00 -8.59 -44.24
CA GLY A 7 22.17 -8.47 -43.36
C GLY A 7 21.84 -8.60 -41.86
N ILE A 8 21.50 -9.80 -41.33
CA ILE A 8 22.35 -10.73 -40.52
C ILE A 8 22.46 -10.27 -39.03
N ILE A 9 21.77 -10.87 -38.05
CA ILE A 9 21.87 -12.20 -37.36
C ILE A 9 23.02 -12.31 -36.34
N CYS A 10 22.67 -12.85 -35.16
CA CYS A 10 23.45 -13.57 -34.13
C CYS A 10 23.46 -12.89 -32.74
N LEU A 11 23.43 -13.56 -31.58
CA LEU A 11 23.03 -14.90 -31.10
C LEU A 11 23.44 -14.94 -29.61
N GLY A 12 22.66 -15.62 -28.76
CA GLY A 12 23.09 -16.05 -27.41
C GLY A 12 22.97 -14.97 -26.32
N VAL A 13 22.69 -15.29 -25.05
CA VAL A 13 23.08 -16.51 -24.33
C VAL A 13 22.01 -16.90 -23.29
N PHE A 14 21.65 -18.18 -23.37
CA PHE A 14 21.01 -19.04 -22.39
C PHE A 14 21.91 -19.25 -21.15
N CYS A 15 21.36 -19.08 -19.94
CA CYS A 15 21.85 -19.72 -18.69
C CYS A 15 20.59 -20.01 -17.85
N ILE A 16 19.95 -21.18 -17.91
CA ILE A 16 20.28 -22.45 -17.22
C ILE A 16 21.01 -22.22 -15.90
N TRP A 17 20.28 -22.25 -14.78
CA TRP A 17 20.76 -22.91 -13.56
C TRP A 17 19.61 -23.73 -12.97
N ARG A 18 19.72 -25.03 -13.22
CA ARG A 18 18.98 -26.15 -12.65
C ARG A 18 19.93 -26.78 -11.64
N TRP A 19 19.56 -26.86 -10.37
CA TRP A 19 20.26 -27.78 -9.46
C TRP A 19 19.39 -28.22 -8.27
N TRP A 20 19.39 -29.54 -8.06
CA TRP A 20 18.84 -30.33 -6.96
C TRP A 20 19.84 -31.49 -6.74
N PRO A 21 20.30 -31.73 -5.50
CA PRO A 21 20.15 -33.05 -4.82
C PRO A 21 19.62 -32.82 -3.38
N ALA A 22 18.55 -33.46 -2.90
CA ALA A 22 18.48 -34.81 -2.31
C ALA A 22 19.56 -35.08 -1.25
N GLU A 23 19.19 -35.15 0.04
CA GLU A 23 19.49 -36.27 0.95
C GLU A 23 18.75 -36.07 2.30
N ASP A 24 18.20 -37.18 2.80
CA ASP A 24 17.57 -37.37 4.11
C ASP A 24 18.46 -36.92 5.29
N GLN A 25 17.86 -36.44 6.39
CA GLN A 25 18.09 -36.98 7.75
C GLN A 25 16.90 -36.72 8.69
N ARG A 26 16.39 -37.83 9.25
CA ARG A 26 15.54 -37.88 10.44
C ARG A 26 16.29 -37.34 11.65
N THR A 27 15.62 -36.55 12.49
CA THR A 27 15.82 -36.64 13.94
C THR A 27 14.52 -36.31 14.68
N GLU A 28 14.20 -37.19 15.62
CA GLU A 28 13.02 -37.23 16.49
C GLU A 28 13.02 -36.15 17.60
N PRO A 29 11.92 -35.97 18.35
CA PRO A 29 11.65 -34.77 19.13
C PRO A 29 12.26 -34.84 20.54
N VAL A 30 12.85 -33.74 21.01
CA VAL A 30 13.18 -33.57 22.43
C VAL A 30 11.98 -32.93 23.13
N SER A 31 11.22 -33.80 23.77
CA SER A 31 10.32 -33.49 24.87
C SER A 31 11.14 -33.11 26.10
N GLN A 32 10.87 -31.97 26.74
CA GLN A 32 11.25 -31.70 28.13
C GLN A 32 10.38 -30.58 28.73
N GLN A 33 9.30 -31.00 29.38
CA GLN A 33 8.65 -30.33 30.52
C GLN A 33 8.85 -31.30 31.70
N PRO A 34 9.34 -30.87 32.88
CA PRO A 34 8.46 -30.40 33.98
C PRO A 34 9.16 -29.32 34.85
N SER A 35 8.62 -28.64 35.86
CA SER A 35 7.41 -28.73 36.70
C SER A 35 7.30 -27.41 37.51
N PRO A 36 6.22 -27.21 38.31
CA PRO A 36 5.82 -25.95 38.94
C PRO A 36 6.25 -25.80 40.41
N ALA A 37 6.25 -24.57 40.91
CA ALA A 37 6.03 -24.10 42.30
C ALA A 37 6.17 -22.56 42.23
N THR A 38 5.35 -21.69 42.82
CA THR A 38 5.04 -21.45 44.25
C THR A 38 3.97 -20.34 44.22
N GLU A 39 2.75 -20.53 44.71
CA GLU A 39 2.27 -20.33 46.10
C GLU A 39 2.38 -18.87 46.60
N ASP A 40 1.20 -18.31 46.87
CA ASP A 40 0.83 -17.22 47.78
C ASP A 40 1.61 -15.90 47.80
N ASP A 41 0.92 -14.82 47.44
CA ASP A 41 0.86 -13.70 48.37
C ASP A 41 -0.49 -12.98 48.31
N GLN A 42 -1.08 -12.83 49.50
CA GLN A 42 -2.35 -12.19 49.78
C GLN A 42 -2.22 -10.67 49.63
N ILE A 43 -3.13 -10.04 48.89
CA ILE A 43 -3.31 -8.59 48.92
C ILE A 43 -4.72 -8.29 49.43
N GLU A 44 -4.81 -7.77 50.66
CA GLU A 44 -6.01 -7.13 51.20
C GLU A 44 -6.39 -5.91 50.33
N PRO A 45 -7.67 -5.72 49.96
CA PRO A 45 -8.15 -4.40 49.58
C PRO A 45 -8.74 -3.67 50.78
N ARG A 46 -7.98 -2.69 51.29
CA ARG A 46 -8.50 -1.63 52.18
C ARG A 46 -9.46 -0.72 51.43
N ALA A 47 -10.44 -0.24 52.21
CA ALA A 47 -11.68 0.38 51.78
C ALA A 47 -11.58 1.79 51.17
N SER A 48 -12.63 2.09 50.38
CA SER A 48 -13.37 3.35 50.21
C SER A 48 -12.62 4.62 49.76
N ILE A 49 -13.17 5.31 48.75
CA ILE A 49 -13.87 6.62 48.90
C ILE A 49 -14.48 7.01 47.54
N SER A 50 -15.66 7.62 47.68
CA SER A 50 -16.63 8.20 46.76
C SER A 50 -16.13 9.12 45.63
N ALA A 51 -16.82 9.04 44.47
CA ALA A 51 -17.68 10.09 43.89
C ALA A 51 -17.57 10.14 42.34
N PRO A 52 -18.70 10.31 41.62
CA PRO A 52 -18.70 10.43 40.17
C PRO A 52 -18.26 11.83 39.75
N VAL A 53 -17.10 11.95 39.12
CA VAL A 53 -16.79 13.16 38.33
C VAL A 53 -17.55 13.03 37.01
N SER A 54 -18.69 13.71 36.97
CA SER A 54 -19.32 14.17 35.73
C SER A 54 -18.32 15.08 35.03
N GLY A 55 -17.56 14.49 34.12
CA GLY A 55 -16.70 15.20 33.18
C GLY A 55 -17.41 15.26 31.84
N ASP A 56 -18.44 16.11 31.76
CA ASP A 56 -18.97 16.59 30.50
C ASP A 56 -17.82 17.31 29.78
N ARG A 57 -17.16 16.61 28.87
CA ARG A 57 -16.21 17.18 27.91
C ARG A 57 -16.78 16.91 26.53
N PRO A 58 -17.28 17.93 25.80
CA PRO A 58 -17.43 17.80 24.37
C PRO A 58 -16.02 17.73 23.80
N ASN A 59 -15.56 16.53 23.43
CA ASN A 59 -14.44 16.42 22.51
C ASN A 59 -15.05 16.25 21.11
N PRO A 60 -14.76 17.18 20.20
CA PRO A 60 -15.58 17.46 19.04
C PRO A 60 -15.58 16.26 18.11
N GLU A 61 -16.71 16.11 17.41
CA GLU A 61 -16.81 15.49 16.09
C GLU A 61 -15.55 15.82 15.29
N ASN A 62 -14.56 14.92 15.33
CA ASN A 62 -13.55 14.85 14.30
C ASN A 62 -14.20 14.05 13.17
N ASP A 63 -15.24 14.65 12.60
CA ASP A 63 -15.75 14.34 11.28
C ASP A 63 -14.66 14.81 10.34
N GLY A 64 -13.56 14.06 10.33
CA GLY A 64 -12.27 14.43 9.77
C GLY A 64 -12.37 14.47 8.27
N GLU A 65 -12.99 15.53 7.75
CA GLU A 65 -12.96 15.86 6.35
C GLU A 65 -11.48 15.95 5.96
N PRO A 66 -11.04 15.15 4.97
CA PRO A 66 -9.66 15.18 4.55
C PRO A 66 -9.32 16.63 4.15
N PRO A 67 -8.18 17.18 4.61
CA PRO A 67 -7.83 18.56 4.32
C PRO A 67 -7.80 18.76 2.81
N VAL A 68 -8.44 19.84 2.36
CA VAL A 68 -8.52 20.18 0.94
C VAL A 68 -7.11 20.55 0.44
N PRO A 69 -6.63 19.92 -0.65
CA PRO A 69 -5.39 20.29 -1.33
C PRO A 69 -5.34 21.79 -1.65
N SER A 70 -4.14 22.35 -1.70
CA SER A 70 -3.97 23.76 -2.09
C SER A 70 -4.43 24.00 -3.53
N THR A 71 -4.92 25.21 -3.81
CA THR A 71 -5.34 25.63 -5.16
C THR A 71 -4.24 25.43 -6.21
N GLU A 72 -2.97 25.58 -5.81
CA GLU A 72 -1.80 25.38 -6.68
C GLU A 72 -1.64 23.93 -7.14
N ILE A 73 -1.93 22.96 -6.27
CA ILE A 73 -1.90 21.53 -6.62
C ILE A 73 -2.95 21.25 -7.70
N TYR A 74 -4.17 21.74 -7.51
CA TYR A 74 -5.25 21.56 -8.48
C TYR A 74 -4.95 22.25 -9.81
N ALA A 75 -4.39 23.46 -9.78
CA ALA A 75 -3.97 24.16 -11.00
C ALA A 75 -2.94 23.33 -11.77
N THR A 76 -1.94 22.77 -11.07
CA THR A 76 -0.91 21.92 -11.69
C THR A 76 -1.52 20.67 -12.32
N ILE A 77 -2.47 20.02 -11.66
CA ILE A 77 -3.17 18.85 -12.21
C ILE A 77 -3.97 19.25 -13.45
N ALA A 78 -4.76 20.32 -13.38
CA ALA A 78 -5.59 20.79 -14.48
C ALA A 78 -4.76 21.14 -15.73
N GLU A 79 -3.65 21.86 -15.57
CA GLU A 79 -2.76 22.25 -16.66
C GLU A 79 -2.05 21.06 -17.34
N ASN A 80 -1.88 19.95 -16.62
CA ASN A 80 -1.11 18.80 -17.10
C ASN A 80 -1.96 17.57 -17.42
N THR A 81 -3.28 17.64 -17.20
CA THR A 81 -4.24 16.62 -17.63
C THR A 81 -4.60 16.82 -19.11
N ILE A 82 -3.59 16.71 -19.97
CA ILE A 82 -3.70 16.78 -21.44
C ILE A 82 -2.96 15.61 -22.11
N PRO A 83 -3.35 15.21 -23.35
CA PRO A 83 -2.68 14.13 -24.06
C PRO A 83 -1.18 14.36 -24.26
N GLY A 84 -0.37 13.31 -24.08
CA GLY A 84 1.08 13.37 -24.22
C GLY A 84 1.84 13.95 -23.01
N ARG A 85 1.13 14.27 -21.93
CA ARG A 85 1.69 14.60 -20.63
C ARG A 85 1.39 13.54 -19.58
N MET A 86 2.09 13.65 -18.47
CA MET A 86 1.87 12.88 -17.26
C MET A 86 1.90 13.80 -16.05
N VAL A 87 1.18 13.41 -15.01
CA VAL A 87 1.15 14.09 -13.72
C VAL A 87 1.70 13.15 -12.66
N PHE A 88 2.63 13.64 -11.86
CA PHE A 88 3.11 12.98 -10.66
C PHE A 88 2.33 13.53 -9.48
N LEU A 89 1.60 12.69 -8.77
CA LEU A 89 0.89 13.05 -7.55
C LEU A 89 1.69 12.57 -6.35
N GLU A 90 2.00 13.48 -5.42
CA GLU A 90 2.58 13.12 -4.13
C GLU A 90 1.45 12.91 -3.12
N ILE A 91 1.37 11.71 -2.58
CA ILE A 91 0.27 11.26 -1.73
C ILE A 91 0.85 10.79 -0.41
N GLU A 92 0.32 11.35 0.66
CA GLU A 92 0.66 11.00 2.03
C GLU A 92 -0.39 10.01 2.56
N PHE A 93 0.08 8.88 3.05
CA PHE A 93 -0.71 7.84 3.67
C PHE A 93 -0.41 7.83 5.16
N ASN A 94 -1.46 7.84 5.96
CA ASN A 94 -1.39 7.63 7.40
C ASN A 94 -2.04 6.28 7.72
N ARG A 95 -1.43 5.48 8.60
CA ARG A 95 -1.95 4.13 8.91
C ARG A 95 -3.36 4.19 9.49
N ASN A 96 -3.59 5.11 10.41
CA ASN A 96 -4.84 5.26 11.18
C ASN A 96 -5.51 6.60 10.93
N GLY A 97 -5.10 7.31 9.89
CA GLY A 97 -5.53 8.67 9.59
C GLY A 97 -5.88 8.87 8.12
N PRO A 98 -6.20 10.12 7.74
CA PRO A 98 -6.59 10.43 6.38
C PRO A 98 -5.40 10.25 5.41
N VAL A 99 -5.71 9.76 4.22
CA VAL A 99 -4.82 9.89 3.05
C VAL A 99 -4.97 11.29 2.49
N ARG A 100 -3.86 11.92 2.07
CA ARG A 100 -3.85 13.31 1.62
C ARG A 100 -3.07 13.45 0.32
N LEU A 101 -3.58 14.28 -0.58
CA LEU A 101 -2.81 14.76 -1.71
C LEU A 101 -2.00 15.98 -1.26
N VAL A 102 -0.68 15.89 -1.30
CA VAL A 102 0.23 16.91 -0.75
C VAL A 102 1.03 17.65 -1.81
N GLY A 103 1.07 17.14 -3.04
CA GLY A 103 1.79 17.77 -4.14
C GLY A 103 1.40 17.22 -5.51
N ALA A 104 1.66 18.01 -6.55
CA ALA A 104 1.55 17.58 -7.94
C ALA A 104 2.66 18.21 -8.79
N VAL A 105 3.17 17.46 -9.76
CA VAL A 105 4.17 17.94 -10.73
C VAL A 105 3.81 17.42 -12.13
N GLY A 106 3.77 18.31 -13.11
CA GLY A 106 3.59 17.95 -14.52
C GLY A 106 4.90 17.59 -15.21
N ALA A 107 4.85 16.63 -16.13
CA ALA A 107 5.97 16.33 -17.02
C ALA A 107 5.50 15.93 -18.42
N ALA A 108 6.38 16.11 -19.41
CA ALA A 108 6.16 15.58 -20.75
C ALA A 108 6.36 14.06 -20.76
N GLY A 109 5.55 13.36 -21.55
CA GLY A 109 5.66 11.91 -21.72
C GLY A 109 4.34 11.19 -21.49
N ARG A 110 4.34 9.88 -21.73
CA ARG A 110 3.19 9.01 -21.52
C ARG A 110 3.44 8.11 -20.33
N ALA A 111 2.55 8.14 -19.35
CA ALA A 111 2.58 7.18 -18.25
C ALA A 111 2.16 5.81 -18.78
N LYS A 112 2.97 4.78 -18.50
CA LYS A 112 2.53 3.39 -18.67
C LYS A 112 1.65 3.02 -17.49
N THR A 113 0.51 2.39 -17.75
CA THR A 113 -0.32 1.81 -16.69
C THR A 113 0.47 0.70 -16.00
N PRO A 114 0.73 0.79 -14.68
CA PRO A 114 1.41 -0.28 -13.98
C PRO A 114 0.56 -1.55 -13.98
N PRO A 115 1.17 -2.73 -14.02
CA PRO A 115 0.43 -3.98 -13.96
C PRO A 115 -0.37 -4.06 -12.65
N LEU A 116 -1.58 -4.59 -12.75
CA LEU A 116 -2.37 -4.93 -11.56
C LEU A 116 -1.77 -6.18 -10.92
N ARG A 117 -1.25 -6.02 -9.72
CA ARG A 117 -0.87 -7.13 -8.86
C ARG A 117 -1.96 -7.32 -7.80
N GLN A 118 -2.17 -8.56 -7.40
CA GLN A 118 -3.12 -8.94 -6.36
C GLN A 118 -2.34 -9.65 -5.26
N THR A 119 -1.58 -8.88 -4.51
CA THR A 119 -0.83 -9.39 -3.36
C THR A 119 -1.48 -8.85 -2.07
N PRO A 120 -1.66 -9.66 -1.02
CA PRO A 120 -2.19 -9.18 0.26
C PRO A 120 -1.36 -8.01 0.81
N GLY A 121 -2.05 -6.97 1.29
CA GLY A 121 -1.43 -5.73 1.75
C GLY A 121 -1.06 -4.76 0.62
N GLN A 122 -1.49 -5.01 -0.61
CA GLN A 122 -1.31 -4.06 -1.72
C GLN A 122 -2.46 -3.05 -1.79
N LEU A 123 -2.14 -1.84 -2.27
CA LEU A 123 -3.13 -0.84 -2.61
C LEU A 123 -3.49 -0.91 -4.09
N ARG A 124 -4.79 -0.85 -4.36
CA ARG A 124 -5.35 -0.53 -5.68
C ARG A 124 -5.67 0.95 -5.69
N TYR A 125 -5.44 1.59 -6.83
CA TYR A 125 -5.94 2.93 -7.08
C TYR A 125 -6.76 2.96 -8.36
N GLU A 126 -7.77 3.83 -8.36
CA GLU A 126 -8.64 4.09 -9.49
C GLU A 126 -8.72 5.59 -9.72
N ILE A 127 -8.53 6.02 -10.96
CA ILE A 127 -8.75 7.41 -11.36
C ILE A 127 -10.09 7.47 -12.06
N LEU A 128 -10.92 8.40 -11.60
CA LEU A 128 -12.28 8.59 -12.08
C LEU A 128 -12.41 9.95 -12.76
N ASP A 129 -13.18 9.99 -13.85
CA ASP A 129 -13.55 11.23 -14.51
C ASP A 129 -14.72 11.94 -13.81
N ALA A 130 -15.17 13.07 -14.37
CA ALA A 130 -16.28 13.87 -13.84
C ALA A 130 -17.60 13.09 -13.70
N THR A 131 -17.76 12.04 -14.50
CA THR A 131 -18.97 11.20 -14.53
C THR A 131 -18.88 10.03 -13.56
N GLY A 132 -17.73 9.85 -12.90
CA GLY A 132 -17.46 8.71 -12.03
C GLY A 132 -17.03 7.45 -12.78
N GLN A 133 -16.70 7.54 -14.08
CA GLN A 133 -16.18 6.42 -14.83
C GLN A 133 -14.69 6.23 -14.56
N VAL A 134 -14.26 4.98 -14.38
CA VAL A 134 -12.86 4.64 -14.14
C VAL A 134 -12.10 4.75 -15.46
N THR A 135 -11.13 5.66 -15.52
CA THR A 135 -10.28 5.87 -16.71
C THR A 135 -8.93 5.20 -16.58
N VAL A 136 -8.44 5.00 -15.35
CA VAL A 136 -7.18 4.31 -15.07
C VAL A 136 -7.31 3.49 -13.80
N THR A 137 -6.81 2.25 -13.86
CA THR A 137 -6.66 1.38 -12.69
C THR A 137 -5.20 0.99 -12.56
N GLY A 138 -4.67 1.00 -11.34
CA GLY A 138 -3.35 0.46 -11.08
C GLY A 138 -3.20 -0.03 -9.66
N SER A 139 -1.98 -0.45 -9.34
CA SER A 139 -1.63 -0.94 -8.02
C SER A 139 -0.28 -0.41 -7.56
N LEU A 140 -0.13 -0.20 -6.26
CA LEU A 140 1.12 0.19 -5.62
C LEU A 140 1.31 -0.60 -4.33
N ALA A 141 2.56 -0.79 -3.91
CA ALA A 141 2.85 -1.30 -2.57
C ALA A 141 2.24 -0.35 -1.53
N ASP A 142 1.74 -0.90 -0.43
CA ASP A 142 1.20 -0.07 0.65
C ASP A 142 2.36 0.63 1.38
N PRO A 143 2.47 1.97 1.27
CA PRO A 143 3.62 2.69 1.80
C PRO A 143 3.65 2.70 3.34
N VAL A 144 2.52 2.45 4.01
CA VAL A 144 2.45 2.34 5.48
C VAL A 144 2.56 0.89 5.99
N ASN A 145 2.43 -0.10 5.12
CA ASN A 145 2.58 -1.52 5.45
C ASN A 145 3.53 -2.20 4.46
N GLN A 146 4.84 -2.11 4.72
CA GLN A 146 5.85 -2.68 3.84
C GLN A 146 6.17 -4.12 4.24
N ARG A 147 6.39 -4.96 3.23
CA ARG A 147 6.90 -6.32 3.40
C ARG A 147 8.33 -6.35 2.89
N LEU A 148 9.27 -6.65 3.78
CA LEU A 148 10.68 -6.77 3.46
C LEU A 148 11.04 -8.25 3.46
N GLU A 149 11.52 -8.73 2.31
CA GLU A 149 12.08 -10.07 2.19
C GLU A 149 13.59 -9.97 2.37
N HIS A 150 14.13 -10.73 3.31
CA HIS A 150 15.57 -10.79 3.58
C HIS A 150 15.99 -12.22 3.94
N PRO A 151 17.27 -12.58 3.78
CA PRO A 151 17.78 -13.86 4.25
C PRO A 151 17.51 -14.04 5.76
N SER A 152 17.24 -15.26 6.18
CA SER A 152 17.12 -15.60 7.59
C SER A 152 18.48 -15.44 8.28
N SER A 153 18.48 -15.02 9.55
CA SER A 153 19.70 -14.97 10.37
C SER A 153 20.31 -16.35 10.58
N ASP A 154 19.47 -17.39 10.61
CA ASP A 154 19.86 -18.74 10.98
C ASP A 154 20.23 -19.59 9.75
N ASP A 155 19.70 -19.21 8.58
CA ASP A 155 20.00 -19.83 7.28
C ASP A 155 19.90 -18.81 6.14
N PRO A 156 21.04 -18.38 5.57
CA PRO A 156 21.06 -17.43 4.46
C PRO A 156 20.38 -17.91 3.17
N GLN A 157 20.15 -19.22 3.01
CA GLN A 157 19.44 -19.77 1.84
C GLN A 157 17.92 -19.68 1.99
N ARG A 158 17.41 -19.44 3.21
CA ARG A 158 15.99 -19.28 3.49
C ARG A 158 15.62 -17.80 3.49
N MET A 159 14.58 -17.46 2.73
CA MET A 159 13.97 -16.13 2.78
C MET A 159 13.01 -16.02 3.97
N THR A 160 13.12 -14.91 4.69
CA THR A 160 12.20 -14.51 5.76
C THR A 160 11.51 -13.22 5.34
N THR A 161 10.23 -13.07 5.69
CA THR A 161 9.47 -11.83 5.45
C THR A 161 9.23 -11.13 6.78
N THR A 162 9.72 -9.90 6.89
CA THR A 162 9.40 -9.00 8.00
C THR A 162 8.40 -7.95 7.54
N ARG A 163 7.40 -7.66 8.38
CA ARG A 163 6.46 -6.56 8.15
C ARG A 163 6.98 -5.32 8.84
N VAL A 164 7.14 -4.24 8.08
CA VAL A 164 7.49 -2.92 8.59
C VAL A 164 6.30 -2.00 8.43
N ASP A 165 5.94 -1.42 9.55
CA ASP A 165 4.72 -0.70 9.75
C ASP A 165 5.11 0.76 10.02
N HIS A 166 4.64 1.68 9.19
CA HIS A 166 4.90 3.11 9.35
C HIS A 166 3.62 3.82 9.79
N GLU A 167 3.72 4.78 10.70
CA GLU A 167 2.57 5.62 11.06
C GLU A 167 2.16 6.54 9.91
N GLN A 168 3.15 7.01 9.15
CA GLN A 168 2.99 7.92 8.03
C GLN A 168 4.05 7.61 6.97
N SER A 169 3.64 7.67 5.70
CA SER A 169 4.53 7.43 4.57
C SER A 169 4.03 8.14 3.32
N ARG A 170 4.90 8.37 2.35
CA ARG A 170 4.56 9.05 1.09
C ARG A 170 4.82 8.15 -0.11
N ALA A 171 3.95 8.28 -1.12
CA ALA A 171 4.14 7.64 -2.41
C ALA A 171 3.93 8.63 -3.55
N ILE A 172 4.68 8.43 -4.63
CA ILE A 172 4.50 9.15 -5.87
C ILE A 172 3.71 8.28 -6.84
N LEU A 173 2.55 8.79 -7.25
CA LEU A 173 1.72 8.15 -8.25
C LEU A 173 1.90 8.80 -9.62
N ARG A 174 2.02 7.98 -10.67
CA ARG A 174 2.10 8.45 -12.05
C ARG A 174 0.74 8.33 -12.71
N VAL A 175 0.21 9.45 -13.15
CA VAL A 175 -1.11 9.58 -13.77
C VAL A 175 -0.96 10.00 -15.23
N PRO A 176 -1.56 9.28 -16.19
CA PRO A 176 -1.62 9.73 -17.59
C PRO A 176 -2.40 11.04 -17.69
N GLY A 177 -1.87 12.04 -18.40
CA GLY A 177 -2.57 13.33 -18.57
C GLY A 177 -3.88 13.20 -19.33
N GLU A 178 -4.06 12.16 -20.15
CA GLU A 178 -5.33 11.94 -20.89
C GLU A 178 -6.49 11.42 -20.03
N SER A 179 -6.27 11.13 -18.75
CA SER A 179 -7.24 10.42 -17.90
C SER A 179 -8.48 11.26 -17.50
N ARG A 180 -8.59 12.53 -17.93
CA ARG A 180 -9.64 13.49 -17.51
C ARG A 180 -9.90 13.41 -16.00
N ALA A 181 -8.83 13.29 -15.22
CA ALA A 181 -8.90 12.92 -13.82
C ALA A 181 -9.66 13.98 -12.99
N HIS A 182 -10.70 13.54 -12.30
CA HIS A 182 -11.44 14.36 -11.34
C HIS A 182 -11.29 13.85 -9.92
N ARG A 183 -11.20 12.52 -9.74
CA ARG A 183 -11.04 11.89 -8.43
C ARG A 183 -10.06 10.73 -8.49
N ILE A 184 -9.47 10.41 -7.34
CA ILE A 184 -8.70 9.19 -7.15
C ILE A 184 -9.18 8.43 -5.93
N ARG A 185 -9.50 7.14 -6.12
CA ARG A 185 -9.85 6.23 -5.04
C ARG A 185 -8.70 5.31 -4.72
N PHE A 186 -8.48 5.08 -3.43
CA PHE A 186 -7.56 4.09 -2.93
C PHE A 186 -8.33 3.00 -2.20
N GLN A 187 -8.01 1.75 -2.53
CA GLN A 187 -8.58 0.58 -1.91
C GLN A 187 -7.45 -0.33 -1.42
N ARG A 188 -7.64 -0.95 -0.26
CA ARG A 188 -6.70 -1.93 0.30
C ARG A 188 -7.29 -3.32 0.22
N LEU A 189 -6.48 -4.28 -0.20
CA LEU A 189 -6.86 -5.70 -0.19
C LEU A 189 -6.69 -6.25 1.23
N GLY A 190 -7.79 -6.65 1.85
CA GLY A 190 -7.84 -7.31 3.15
C GLY A 190 -8.47 -8.70 3.06
N LEU A 191 -8.44 -9.41 4.18
CA LEU A 191 -9.27 -10.60 4.39
C LEU A 191 -10.61 -10.15 4.99
N ALA A 192 -11.69 -10.78 4.57
CA ALA A 192 -12.99 -10.64 5.21
C ALA A 192 -13.02 -11.36 6.57
N ASP A 193 -14.10 -11.16 7.33
CA ASP A 193 -14.29 -11.76 8.66
C ASP A 193 -14.30 -13.30 8.63
N ASP A 194 -14.57 -13.90 7.46
CA ASP A 194 -14.50 -15.35 7.23
C ASP A 194 -13.06 -15.88 7.06
N ALA A 195 -12.05 -15.00 7.16
CA ALA A 195 -10.61 -15.26 6.99
C ALA A 195 -10.22 -16.00 5.69
N THR A 196 -11.13 -16.10 4.71
CA THR A 196 -10.97 -16.92 3.51
C THR A 196 -11.27 -16.13 2.24
N SER A 197 -12.16 -15.15 2.31
CA SER A 197 -12.48 -14.24 1.21
C SER A 197 -11.60 -13.01 1.25
N MET A 198 -11.13 -12.58 0.07
CA MET A 198 -10.43 -11.30 -0.07
C MET A 198 -11.42 -10.19 -0.42
N ILE A 199 -11.33 -9.06 0.28
CA ILE A 199 -12.19 -7.89 0.06
C ILE A 199 -11.36 -6.64 -0.19
N TRP A 200 -11.87 -5.76 -1.04
CA TRP A 200 -11.32 -4.43 -1.26
C TRP A 200 -12.04 -3.43 -0.35
N THR A 201 -11.31 -2.84 0.58
CA THR A 201 -11.83 -1.79 1.46
C THR A 201 -11.40 -0.43 0.94
N LEU A 202 -12.35 0.49 0.73
CA LEU A 202 -12.04 1.88 0.39
C LEU A 202 -11.31 2.53 1.58
N ILE A 203 -10.11 3.06 1.32
CA ILE A 203 -9.32 3.77 2.35
C ILE A 203 -9.26 5.28 2.10
N ALA A 204 -9.48 5.73 0.87
CA ALA A 204 -9.56 7.15 0.55
C ALA A 204 -10.26 7.39 -0.79
N ASP A 205 -10.91 8.54 -0.90
CA ASP A 205 -11.47 9.08 -2.14
C ASP A 205 -11.12 10.57 -2.20
N LEU A 206 -10.11 10.93 -3.00
CA LEU A 206 -9.53 12.27 -3.03
C LEU A 206 -9.96 13.02 -4.29
N PRO A 207 -10.38 14.29 -4.17
CA PRO A 207 -10.56 15.17 -5.32
C PRO A 207 -9.21 15.49 -5.98
N LEU A 208 -9.21 15.56 -7.31
CA LEU A 208 -8.08 16.02 -8.15
C LEU A 208 -8.37 17.36 -8.84
N GLN A 209 -9.56 17.92 -8.59
CA GLN A 209 -10.02 19.23 -9.04
C GLN A 209 -10.80 19.88 -7.89
N PRO A 210 -10.89 21.22 -7.84
CA PRO A 210 -11.73 21.89 -6.84
C PRO A 210 -13.19 21.45 -7.00
N SER A 211 -13.90 21.31 -5.88
CA SER A 211 -15.35 21.13 -5.91
C SER A 211 -16.01 22.35 -6.57
N PRO A 212 -16.99 22.15 -7.48
CA PRO A 212 -17.70 23.24 -8.13
C PRO A 212 -18.52 24.09 -7.15
#